data_AF-A0A7V7V4M2-F1
#
_entry.id   AF-A0A7V7V4M2-F1
#
_cell.length_a   1.000
_cell.length_b   1.000
_cell.length_c   1.000
_cell.angle_alpha   90.00
_cell.angle_beta   90.00
_cell.angle_gamma   90.00
#
_symmetry.space_group_name_H-M   'P 1'
#
loop_
_entity.id
_entity.type
_entity.pdbx_description
1 polymer ?
#
loop_
_entity_poly.entity_id
_entity_poly.type
_entity_poly.pdbx_seq_one_letter_code
_entity_poly.pdbx_strand_id
1 'polypeptide(L)'
;MSYYYCEHCKDYKKKYHDCYNSSKCYNKYDGYYNKCDKKHEEKPWINVKVDCCDDKGDKLVRASAFRAIKTGIQNVPVDTFVKVLFQNEQFDLANEYNPATSIFIPKTRGVYSVIGTIAFIPNNINVNYRARVEIRVNGNPAIAIDNDFFGPINFANVVAVSSIIQLNAGDLVEIFAQSSVAGVISNVENSTHFEAARFPSPKA
;
A
#
# COMPACT_ATOMS: atom_id res chain seq x y z
N MET A 1 23.85 -17.39 -14.80
CA MET A 1 25.15 -17.23 -15.49
C MET A 1 24.98 -17.68 -16.94
N SER A 2 25.18 -16.78 -17.91
CA SER A 2 25.07 -17.11 -19.35
C SER A 2 26.46 -17.45 -19.89
N TYR A 3 26.54 -18.42 -20.79
CA TYR A 3 27.76 -18.77 -21.53
C TYR A 3 27.50 -18.54 -23.01
N TYR A 4 28.55 -18.26 -23.78
CA TYR A 4 28.49 -18.32 -25.24
C TYR A 4 29.64 -19.15 -25.77
N TYR A 5 29.37 -19.84 -26.87
CA TYR A 5 30.38 -20.61 -27.58
C TYR A 5 31.17 -19.67 -28.49
N CYS A 6 32.48 -19.59 -28.29
CA CYS A 6 33.35 -18.81 -29.16
C CYS A 6 33.90 -19.74 -30.24
N GLU A 7 33.44 -19.60 -31.49
CA GLU A 7 33.91 -20.46 -32.59
C GLU A 7 35.40 -20.30 -32.89
N HIS A 8 35.96 -19.11 -32.65
CA HIS A 8 37.40 -18.86 -32.84
C HIS A 8 38.28 -19.56 -31.80
N CYS A 9 37.78 -19.74 -30.57
CA CYS A 9 38.50 -20.42 -29.50
C CYS A 9 38.03 -21.88 -29.31
N LYS A 10 37.00 -22.32 -30.03
CA LYS A 10 36.31 -23.61 -29.90
C LYS A 10 36.00 -23.99 -28.45
N ASP A 11 35.53 -23.03 -27.65
CA ASP A 11 35.30 -23.21 -26.22
C ASP A 11 34.16 -22.32 -25.70
N TYR A 12 33.52 -22.73 -24.61
CA TYR A 12 32.43 -22.01 -23.95
C TYR A 12 32.97 -21.02 -22.92
N LYS A 13 32.72 -19.72 -23.14
CA LYS A 13 33.17 -18.65 -22.22
C LYS A 13 32.01 -18.12 -21.37
N LYS A 14 32.29 -17.86 -20.08
CA LYS A 14 31.36 -17.21 -19.14
C LYS A 14 31.12 -15.77 -19.58
N LYS A 15 29.86 -15.35 -19.65
CA LYS A 15 29.49 -13.92 -19.67
C LYS A 15 29.54 -13.39 -18.24
N TYR A 16 30.42 -12.44 -17.98
CA TYR A 16 30.40 -11.62 -16.77
C TYR A 16 29.57 -10.37 -17.04
N HIS A 17 28.60 -10.10 -16.16
CA HIS A 17 27.82 -8.87 -16.13
C HIS A 17 27.95 -8.29 -14.72
N ASP A 18 28.78 -7.26 -14.56
CA ASP A 18 28.82 -6.49 -13.32
C ASP A 18 27.81 -5.35 -13.42
N CYS A 19 26.65 -5.56 -12.80
CA CYS A 19 25.68 -4.49 -12.56
C CYS A 19 25.89 -3.97 -11.13
N TYR A 20 26.87 -3.08 -10.93
CA TYR A 20 26.97 -2.28 -9.72
C TYR A 20 26.88 -0.79 -10.06
N ASN A 21 25.82 -0.16 -9.56
CA ASN A 21 25.58 1.27 -9.37
C ASN A 21 26.50 2.25 -10.12
N SER A 22 26.00 2.83 -11.21
CA SER A 22 25.87 4.29 -11.36
C SER A 22 25.38 4.66 -12.76
N SER A 23 24.58 5.71 -12.80
CA SER A 23 23.77 6.22 -13.89
C SER A 23 24.53 6.84 -15.07
N LYS A 24 25.67 6.30 -15.48
CA LYS A 24 26.34 6.64 -16.75
C LYS A 24 27.12 5.44 -17.29
N CYS A 25 26.56 4.73 -18.27
CA CYS A 25 27.28 3.72 -19.05
C CYS A 25 28.31 4.40 -19.96
N TYR A 26 29.43 4.83 -19.41
CA TYR A 26 30.65 4.99 -20.18
C TYR A 26 31.39 3.65 -20.15
N ASN A 27 31.76 3.15 -21.33
CA ASN A 27 32.61 1.98 -21.49
C ASN A 27 33.95 2.22 -20.80
N LYS A 28 34.05 1.86 -19.52
CA LYS A 28 35.34 1.78 -18.83
C LYS A 28 35.85 0.36 -19.02
N TYR A 29 36.71 0.21 -20.01
CA TYR A 29 37.49 -1.00 -20.24
C TYR A 29 38.45 -1.22 -19.05
N ASP A 30 38.01 -1.95 -18.03
CA ASP A 30 38.91 -2.44 -16.98
C ASP A 30 39.66 -3.68 -17.50
N GLY A 31 40.81 -3.42 -18.12
CA GLY A 31 42.10 -3.84 -17.56
C GLY A 31 42.40 -5.32 -17.33
N TYR A 32 41.67 -6.28 -17.90
CA TYR A 32 41.92 -7.70 -17.58
C TYR A 32 41.93 -8.69 -18.74
N TYR A 33 42.43 -8.32 -19.93
CA TYR A 33 42.99 -9.30 -20.89
C TYR A 33 44.03 -8.63 -21.81
N ASN A 34 45.13 -8.13 -21.23
CA ASN A 34 46.34 -7.88 -22.00
C ASN A 34 47.07 -9.21 -22.21
N LYS A 35 46.72 -9.92 -23.29
CA LYS A 35 47.59 -10.80 -24.10
C LYS A 35 46.72 -11.57 -25.07
N CYS A 36 46.36 -10.94 -26.19
CA CYS A 36 46.13 -11.56 -27.50
C CYS A 36 45.54 -10.51 -28.45
N ASP A 37 46.26 -9.42 -28.70
CA ASP A 37 45.94 -8.54 -29.83
C ASP A 37 47.24 -7.86 -30.30
N LYS A 38 48.03 -8.61 -31.09
CA LYS A 38 48.91 -8.02 -32.09
C LYS A 38 48.57 -8.66 -33.42
N LYS A 39 48.18 -7.80 -34.36
CA LYS A 39 47.82 -8.06 -35.77
C LYS A 39 46.40 -8.60 -35.96
N HIS A 40 45.47 -7.73 -36.29
CA HIS A 40 45.15 -7.44 -37.68
C HIS A 40 44.16 -6.27 -37.74
N GLU A 41 44.40 -5.41 -38.73
CA GLU A 41 43.58 -4.27 -39.11
C GLU A 41 42.17 -4.75 -39.53
N GLU A 42 41.20 -3.85 -39.36
CA GLU A 42 39.81 -3.95 -39.82
C GLU A 42 38.89 -4.95 -39.07
N LYS A 43 38.38 -4.53 -37.91
CA LYS A 43 37.16 -5.13 -37.34
C LYS A 43 35.93 -4.41 -37.94
N PRO A 44 34.99 -5.09 -38.62
CA PRO A 44 33.69 -4.49 -38.92
C PRO A 44 32.98 -4.29 -37.59
N TRP A 45 32.59 -3.06 -37.31
CA TRP A 45 31.85 -2.70 -36.10
C TRP A 45 30.44 -3.26 -36.27
N ILE A 46 30.21 -4.51 -35.85
CA ILE A 46 28.85 -4.98 -35.65
C ILE A 46 28.37 -4.32 -34.37
N ASN A 47 27.58 -3.26 -34.53
CA ASN A 47 26.77 -2.70 -33.46
C ASN A 47 25.69 -3.71 -33.11
N VAL A 48 26.02 -4.69 -32.28
CA VAL A 48 25.00 -5.52 -31.63
C VAL A 48 24.32 -4.60 -30.64
N LYS A 49 23.12 -4.13 -30.99
CA LYS A 49 22.23 -3.50 -30.03
C LYS A 49 21.75 -4.60 -29.09
N VAL A 50 22.55 -4.87 -28.06
CA VAL A 50 22.09 -5.66 -26.93
C VAL A 50 21.27 -4.69 -26.10
N ASP A 51 19.95 -4.87 -26.08
CA ASP A 51 19.09 -4.24 -25.08
C ASP A 51 19.46 -4.87 -23.72
N CYS A 52 20.61 -4.43 -23.19
CA CYS A 52 21.01 -4.65 -21.82
C CYS A 52 20.14 -3.72 -20.99
N CYS A 53 19.24 -4.33 -20.21
CA CYS A 53 18.06 -3.73 -19.61
C CYS A 53 16.89 -3.80 -20.60
N ASP A 54 15.95 -4.71 -20.31
CA ASP A 54 14.56 -4.47 -20.66
C ASP A 54 14.22 -3.10 -20.02
N ASP A 55 14.40 -2.00 -20.76
CA ASP A 55 13.77 -0.70 -20.52
C ASP A 55 12.25 -0.80 -20.78
N LYS A 56 11.67 -1.99 -20.60
CA LYS A 56 10.34 -2.12 -20.03
C LYS A 56 10.48 -1.61 -18.60
N GLY A 57 10.65 -0.29 -18.46
CA GLY A 57 10.53 0.41 -17.20
C GLY A 57 9.34 -0.24 -16.53
N ASP A 58 9.59 -0.82 -15.35
CA ASP A 58 8.58 -1.54 -14.60
C ASP A 58 7.32 -0.74 -14.80
N LYS A 59 6.32 -1.32 -15.50
CA LYS A 59 5.00 -0.72 -15.53
C LYS A 59 4.58 -0.81 -14.08
N LEU A 60 4.97 0.21 -13.31
CA LEU A 60 4.80 0.28 -11.89
C LEU A 60 3.31 0.08 -11.75
N VAL A 61 2.94 -1.07 -11.20
CA VAL A 61 1.58 -1.30 -10.77
C VAL A 61 1.31 -0.11 -9.86
N ARG A 62 0.46 0.81 -10.33
CA ARG A 62 0.27 2.11 -9.69
C ARG A 62 0.09 1.88 -8.19
N ALA A 63 0.97 2.47 -7.39
CA ALA A 63 0.88 2.35 -5.95
C ALA A 63 -0.46 2.92 -5.50
N SER A 64 -1.13 2.19 -4.62
CA SER A 64 -2.45 2.55 -4.11
C SER A 64 -2.41 2.29 -2.62
N ALA A 65 -2.26 3.38 -1.88
CA ALA A 65 -2.32 3.39 -0.43
C ALA A 65 -2.65 4.80 0.06
N PHE A 66 -3.39 4.88 1.15
CA PHE A 66 -3.64 6.13 1.85
C PHE A 66 -3.68 5.89 3.36
N ARG A 67 -3.48 6.94 4.14
CA ARG A 67 -3.77 6.98 5.56
C ARG A 67 -4.37 8.34 5.91
N ALA A 68 -5.44 8.32 6.68
CA ALA A 68 -6.06 9.52 7.25
C ALA A 68 -6.36 9.31 8.74
N ILE A 69 -6.29 10.40 9.50
CA ILE A 69 -6.59 10.42 10.93
C ILE A 69 -7.75 11.37 11.21
N LYS A 70 -8.45 11.12 12.32
CA LYS A 70 -9.53 11.99 12.76
C LYS A 70 -9.03 13.33 13.29
N THR A 71 -9.78 14.39 12.96
CA THR A 71 -9.69 15.69 13.64
C THR A 71 -11.01 15.99 14.34
N GLY A 72 -10.91 16.43 15.59
CA GLY A 72 -12.06 16.78 16.41
C GLY A 72 -12.86 15.60 16.95
N ILE A 73 -13.92 15.96 17.68
CA ILE A 73 -14.83 15.05 18.37
C ILE A 73 -16.04 14.79 17.48
N GLN A 74 -16.51 13.54 17.45
CA GLN A 74 -17.73 13.15 16.75
C GLN A 74 -18.68 12.41 17.69
N ASN A 75 -19.92 12.85 17.78
CA ASN A 75 -20.93 12.22 18.61
C ASN A 75 -21.38 10.88 18.01
N VAL A 76 -21.60 9.90 18.89
CA VAL A 76 -22.21 8.60 18.58
C VAL A 76 -23.46 8.46 19.44
N PRO A 77 -24.67 8.57 18.86
CA PRO A 77 -25.90 8.27 19.58
C PRO A 77 -26.00 6.77 19.93
N VAL A 78 -26.81 6.47 20.95
CA VAL A 78 -27.07 5.08 21.37
C VAL A 78 -27.64 4.26 20.22
N ASP A 79 -27.10 3.05 20.03
CA ASP A 79 -27.53 2.05 19.05
C ASP A 79 -27.67 2.56 17.60
N THR A 80 -27.02 3.68 17.28
CA THR A 80 -27.10 4.33 15.97
C THR A 80 -25.78 4.22 15.25
N PHE A 81 -25.81 3.75 14.00
CA PHE A 81 -24.63 3.78 13.15
C PHE A 81 -24.32 5.20 12.71
N VAL A 82 -23.07 5.60 12.91
CA VAL A 82 -22.52 6.85 12.37
C VAL A 82 -21.37 6.53 11.44
N LYS A 83 -21.32 7.22 10.30
CA LYS A 83 -20.14 7.21 9.43
C LYS A 83 -19.00 7.95 10.15
N VAL A 84 -17.84 7.33 10.27
CA VAL A 84 -16.69 7.92 10.96
C VAL A 84 -15.93 8.82 10.00
N LEU A 85 -15.65 10.06 10.45
CA LEU A 85 -14.90 11.03 9.66
C LEU A 85 -13.42 11.06 10.07
N PHE A 86 -12.53 11.02 9.08
CA PHE A 86 -11.06 11.11 9.17
C PHE A 86 -10.56 12.21 8.24
N GLN A 87 -10.48 13.44 8.74
CA GLN A 87 -10.36 14.63 7.90
C GLN A 87 -8.90 15.04 7.63
N ASN A 88 -7.94 14.51 8.39
CA ASN A 88 -6.52 14.82 8.21
C ASN A 88 -5.83 13.68 7.44
N GLU A 89 -5.69 13.85 6.14
CA GLU A 89 -4.90 12.98 5.28
C GLU A 89 -3.42 13.10 5.62
N GLN A 90 -2.76 11.97 5.89
CA GLN A 90 -1.33 11.89 6.16
C GLN A 90 -0.55 11.62 4.87
N PHE A 91 -1.09 10.76 4.01
CA PHE A 91 -0.63 10.53 2.65
C PHE A 91 -1.73 9.88 1.81
N ASP A 92 -1.67 10.08 0.50
CA ASP A 92 -2.43 9.33 -0.50
C ASP A 92 -1.61 9.20 -1.79
N LEU A 93 -1.18 7.98 -2.10
CA LEU A 93 -0.28 7.70 -3.22
C LEU A 93 -0.99 7.80 -4.58
N ALA A 94 -2.32 7.76 -4.60
CA ALA A 94 -3.11 7.68 -5.82
C ALA A 94 -4.27 8.69 -5.88
N ASN A 95 -4.42 9.58 -4.89
CA ASN A 95 -5.55 10.50 -4.76
C ASN A 95 -6.89 9.75 -4.86
N GLU A 96 -7.00 8.65 -4.12
CA GLU A 96 -8.15 7.74 -4.04
C GLU A 96 -8.98 7.96 -2.77
N TYR A 97 -8.46 8.70 -1.80
CA TYR A 97 -9.17 9.09 -0.58
C TYR A 97 -9.68 10.54 -0.68
N ASN A 98 -10.87 10.78 -0.14
CA ASN A 98 -11.42 12.13 -0.01
C ASN A 98 -11.55 12.49 1.48
N PRO A 99 -10.74 13.40 2.03
CA PRO A 99 -10.80 13.77 3.45
C PRO A 99 -12.08 14.50 3.86
N ALA A 100 -12.76 15.18 2.94
CA ALA A 100 -14.01 15.89 3.23
C ALA A 100 -15.18 14.93 3.47
N THR A 101 -15.19 13.79 2.77
CA THR A 101 -16.25 12.78 2.88
C THR A 101 -15.82 11.52 3.63
N SER A 102 -14.52 11.33 3.86
CA SER A 102 -13.92 10.13 4.42
C SER A 102 -14.30 8.85 3.66
N ILE A 103 -14.22 8.93 2.34
CA ILE A 103 -14.49 7.81 1.43
C ILE A 103 -13.20 7.47 0.69
N PHE A 104 -12.86 6.18 0.67
CA PHE A 104 -11.83 5.64 -0.21
C PHE A 104 -12.47 5.03 -1.45
N ILE A 105 -11.97 5.43 -2.62
CA ILE A 105 -12.46 5.01 -3.94
C ILE A 105 -11.26 4.51 -4.76
N PRO A 106 -10.99 3.19 -4.78
CA PRO A 106 -9.90 2.65 -5.58
C PRO A 106 -10.13 2.95 -7.07
N LYS A 107 -9.07 3.31 -7.78
CA LYS A 107 -9.08 3.57 -9.24
C LYS A 107 -8.71 2.33 -10.04
N THR A 108 -8.26 1.27 -9.38
CA THR A 108 -7.90 0.00 -10.03
C THR A 108 -8.49 -1.18 -9.26
N ARG A 109 -8.93 -2.22 -9.98
CA ARG A 109 -9.33 -3.47 -9.34
C ARG A 109 -8.14 -4.11 -8.63
N GLY A 110 -8.33 -4.66 -7.44
CA GLY A 110 -7.27 -5.36 -6.73
C GLY A 110 -7.71 -5.98 -5.42
N VAL A 111 -6.75 -6.59 -4.73
CA VAL A 111 -6.91 -7.02 -3.35
C VAL A 111 -6.31 -5.96 -2.45
N TYR A 112 -7.07 -5.52 -1.46
CA TYR A 112 -6.75 -4.40 -0.58
C TYR A 112 -6.76 -4.88 0.87
N SER A 113 -5.75 -4.49 1.64
CA SER A 113 -5.81 -4.48 3.10
C SER A 113 -6.46 -3.17 3.52
N VAL A 114 -7.56 -3.24 4.27
CA VAL A 114 -8.29 -2.07 4.77
C VAL A 114 -8.37 -2.16 6.29
N ILE A 115 -8.04 -1.07 6.98
CA ILE A 115 -8.02 -0.97 8.44
C ILE A 115 -8.77 0.29 8.87
N GLY A 116 -9.72 0.15 9.78
CA GLY A 116 -10.41 1.27 10.42
C GLY A 116 -10.35 1.13 11.93
N THR A 117 -9.86 2.16 12.61
CA THR A 117 -9.70 2.19 14.06
C THR A 117 -10.42 3.40 14.65
N ILE A 118 -11.14 3.20 15.76
CA ILE A 118 -11.82 4.26 16.50
C ILE A 118 -11.42 4.23 17.97
N ALA A 119 -11.28 5.41 18.57
CA ALA A 119 -11.24 5.59 20.02
C ALA A 119 -12.59 6.11 20.51
N PHE A 120 -13.36 5.24 21.13
CA PHE A 120 -14.67 5.54 21.69
C PHE A 120 -14.60 5.82 23.20
N ILE A 121 -15.27 6.89 23.63
CA ILE A 121 -15.40 7.29 25.02
C ILE A 121 -16.90 7.43 25.33
N PRO A 122 -17.48 6.63 26.25
CA PRO A 122 -18.88 6.78 26.63
C PRO A 122 -19.11 8.08 27.39
N ASN A 123 -20.30 8.68 27.24
CA ASN A 123 -20.66 9.88 28.02
C ASN A 123 -20.77 9.58 29.52
N ASN A 124 -21.12 8.34 29.88
CA ASN A 124 -21.11 7.83 31.24
C ASN A 124 -20.05 6.72 31.35
N ILE A 125 -18.98 6.97 32.08
CA ILE A 125 -17.87 6.02 32.26
C ILE A 125 -18.16 4.90 33.26
N ASN A 126 -19.30 4.95 33.96
CA ASN A 126 -19.67 4.00 35.02
C ASN A 126 -20.63 2.90 34.54
N VAL A 127 -20.84 2.75 33.24
CA VAL A 127 -21.72 1.72 32.67
C VAL A 127 -20.95 0.78 31.76
N ASN A 128 -21.44 -0.45 31.67
CA ASN A 128 -20.96 -1.38 30.65
C ASN A 128 -21.41 -0.92 29.27
N TYR A 129 -20.57 -1.13 28.26
CA TYR A 129 -20.94 -0.82 26.89
C TYR A 129 -20.20 -1.70 25.88
N ARG A 130 -20.79 -1.81 24.70
CA ARG A 130 -20.15 -2.40 23.52
C ARG A 130 -19.85 -1.30 22.51
N ALA A 131 -18.58 -1.15 22.12
CA ALA A 131 -18.17 -0.33 20.98
C ALA A 131 -17.92 -1.23 19.77
N ARG A 132 -18.39 -0.80 18.60
CA ARG A 132 -18.36 -1.60 17.37
C ARG A 132 -17.95 -0.74 16.19
N VAL A 133 -17.11 -1.31 15.32
CA VAL A 133 -16.62 -0.66 14.10
C VAL A 133 -16.77 -1.62 12.93
N GLU A 134 -17.10 -1.07 11.76
CA GLU A 134 -17.39 -1.83 10.55
C GLU A 134 -16.75 -1.22 9.32
N ILE A 135 -16.40 -2.08 8.38
CA ILE A 135 -16.08 -1.68 7.00
C ILE A 135 -17.33 -1.89 6.15
N ARG A 136 -17.72 -0.87 5.39
CA ARG A 136 -18.82 -0.93 4.41
C ARG A 136 -18.31 -0.64 3.01
N VAL A 137 -18.90 -1.32 2.03
CA VAL A 137 -18.62 -1.13 0.60
C VAL A 137 -19.92 -0.89 -0.14
N ASN A 138 -20.00 0.20 -0.92
CA ASN A 138 -21.14 0.55 -1.76
C ASN A 138 -22.49 0.61 -0.99
N GLY A 139 -22.47 1.11 0.25
CA GLY A 139 -23.68 1.23 1.08
C GLY A 139 -24.23 -0.10 1.64
N ASN A 140 -23.56 -1.22 1.43
CA ASN A 140 -23.97 -2.52 1.99
C ASN A 140 -23.84 -2.56 3.53
N PRO A 141 -24.61 -3.42 4.23
CA PRO A 141 -24.72 -3.42 5.69
C PRO A 141 -23.37 -3.48 6.43
N ALA A 142 -22.53 -4.48 6.18
CA ALA A 142 -21.13 -4.53 6.62
C ALA A 142 -20.44 -5.69 5.89
N ILE A 143 -19.18 -5.51 5.49
CA ILE A 143 -18.35 -6.57 4.90
C ILE A 143 -17.32 -7.15 5.89
N ALA A 144 -17.01 -6.38 6.94
CA ALA A 144 -16.17 -6.78 8.06
C ALA A 144 -16.61 -6.01 9.30
N ILE A 145 -16.55 -6.66 10.46
CA ILE A 145 -17.05 -6.15 11.73
C ILE A 145 -16.06 -6.56 12.81
N ASP A 146 -15.77 -5.63 13.73
CA ASP A 146 -15.17 -5.97 15.02
C ASP A 146 -15.88 -5.22 16.16
N ASN A 147 -15.83 -5.75 17.37
CA ASN A 147 -16.39 -5.10 18.54
C ASN A 147 -15.69 -5.49 19.84
N ASP A 148 -15.66 -4.54 20.75
CA ASP A 148 -15.26 -4.75 22.13
C ASP A 148 -16.44 -4.59 23.08
N PHE A 149 -16.38 -5.30 24.19
CA PHE A 149 -17.24 -5.07 25.35
C PHE A 149 -16.37 -4.69 26.55
N PHE A 150 -16.67 -3.53 27.15
CA PHE A 150 -15.97 -3.03 28.32
C PHE A 150 -16.95 -2.75 29.46
N GLY A 151 -16.46 -2.94 30.69
CA GLY A 151 -17.07 -2.38 31.88
C GLY A 151 -16.68 -0.91 32.09
N PRO A 152 -16.89 -0.37 33.30
CA PRO A 152 -16.45 0.98 33.64
C PRO A 152 -14.95 1.18 33.39
N ILE A 153 -14.59 2.16 32.56
CA ILE A 153 -13.20 2.51 32.24
C ILE A 153 -13.01 4.03 32.22
N ASN A 154 -11.82 4.48 32.62
CA ASN A 154 -11.44 5.91 32.65
C ASN A 154 -10.47 6.30 31.51
N PHE A 155 -10.32 5.45 30.51
CA PHE A 155 -9.54 5.69 29.29
C PHE A 155 -10.40 5.37 28.05
N ALA A 156 -9.94 5.80 26.88
CA ALA A 156 -10.65 5.54 25.63
C ALA A 156 -10.57 4.06 25.23
N ASN A 157 -11.68 3.49 24.78
CA ASN A 157 -11.70 2.18 24.18
C ASN A 157 -11.32 2.28 22.70
N VAL A 158 -10.18 1.69 22.33
CA VAL A 158 -9.67 1.68 20.95
C VAL A 158 -10.04 0.35 20.28
N VAL A 159 -11.00 0.40 19.36
CA VAL A 159 -11.49 -0.76 18.60
C VAL A 159 -11.00 -0.65 17.16
N ALA A 160 -10.49 -1.74 16.59
CA ALA A 160 -10.01 -1.80 15.21
C ALA A 160 -10.71 -2.91 14.43
N VAL A 161 -11.11 -2.63 13.19
CA VAL A 161 -11.52 -3.65 12.21
C VAL A 161 -10.50 -3.67 11.08
N SER A 162 -10.17 -4.86 10.61
CA SER A 162 -9.36 -5.03 9.41
C SER A 162 -9.91 -6.14 8.53
N SER A 163 -9.70 -6.01 7.22
CA SER A 163 -10.04 -7.08 6.28
C SER A 163 -9.19 -6.99 5.02
N ILE A 164 -8.99 -8.14 4.39
CA ILE A 164 -8.40 -8.26 3.06
C ILE A 164 -9.55 -8.48 2.08
N ILE A 165 -9.82 -7.50 1.23
CA ILE A 165 -10.98 -7.48 0.35
C ILE A 165 -10.62 -7.23 -1.09
N GLN A 166 -11.33 -7.89 -1.99
CA GLN A 166 -11.25 -7.59 -3.41
C GLN A 166 -12.19 -6.42 -3.74
N LEU A 167 -11.62 -5.35 -4.30
CA LEU A 167 -12.36 -4.17 -4.72
C LEU A 167 -12.23 -3.98 -6.23
N ASN A 168 -13.28 -3.45 -6.84
CA ASN A 168 -13.29 -2.96 -8.20
C ASN A 168 -13.01 -1.45 -8.22
N ALA A 169 -12.59 -0.94 -9.37
CA ALA A 169 -12.46 0.50 -9.54
C ALA A 169 -13.81 1.18 -9.35
N GLY A 170 -13.87 2.22 -8.52
CA GLY A 170 -15.08 2.98 -8.23
C GLY A 170 -15.90 2.51 -7.03
N ASP A 171 -15.53 1.40 -6.38
CA ASP A 171 -16.19 0.98 -5.14
C ASP A 171 -16.02 2.05 -4.04
N LEU A 172 -17.06 2.30 -3.24
CA LEU A 172 -17.01 3.26 -2.14
C LEU A 172 -16.73 2.52 -0.84
N VAL A 173 -15.56 2.74 -0.23
CA VAL A 173 -15.19 2.12 1.05
C VAL A 173 -15.27 3.13 2.17
N GLU A 174 -15.98 2.77 3.22
CA GLU A 174 -16.31 3.64 4.35
C GLU A 174 -16.20 2.89 5.68
N ILE A 175 -15.93 3.63 6.76
CA ILE A 175 -15.92 3.10 8.14
C ILE A 175 -17.13 3.62 8.90
N PHE A 176 -17.83 2.71 9.57
CA PHE A 176 -18.97 3.02 10.43
C PHE A 176 -18.71 2.57 11.85
N ALA A 177 -19.32 3.27 12.81
CA ALA A 177 -19.25 2.94 14.21
C ALA A 177 -20.63 2.96 14.86
N GLN A 178 -20.79 2.16 15.91
CA GLN A 178 -21.99 2.10 16.75
C GLN A 178 -21.56 1.77 18.19
N SER A 179 -22.31 2.27 19.17
CA SER A 179 -22.17 1.86 20.56
C SER A 179 -23.51 1.61 21.22
N SER A 180 -23.54 0.71 22.21
CA SER A 180 -24.75 0.43 23.02
C SER A 180 -25.08 1.55 24.01
N VAL A 181 -24.24 2.58 24.10
CA VAL A 181 -24.46 3.80 24.89
C VAL A 181 -24.05 5.01 24.07
N ALA A 182 -24.60 6.18 24.40
CA ALA A 182 -24.16 7.42 23.78
C ALA A 182 -22.72 7.79 24.23
N GLY A 183 -21.95 8.34 23.30
CA GLY A 183 -20.57 8.73 23.56
C GLY A 183 -19.98 9.55 22.42
N VAL A 184 -18.65 9.57 22.38
CA VAL A 184 -17.91 10.28 21.35
C VAL A 184 -16.78 9.43 20.79
N ILE A 185 -16.46 9.66 19.52
CA ILE A 185 -15.22 9.23 18.89
C ILE A 185 -14.29 10.44 18.87
N SER A 186 -13.08 10.26 19.39
CA SER A 186 -12.02 11.27 19.42
C SER A 186 -10.72 10.70 18.84
N ASN A 187 -9.68 11.51 18.68
CA ASN A 187 -8.35 11.04 18.33
C ASN A 187 -7.42 11.12 19.54
N VAL A 188 -7.56 10.18 20.48
CA VAL A 188 -6.68 10.06 21.64
C VAL A 188 -5.40 9.33 21.21
N GLU A 189 -4.23 9.86 21.53
CA GLU A 189 -2.93 9.19 21.24
C GLU A 189 -2.75 8.73 19.78
N ASN A 190 -3.32 9.48 18.82
CA ASN A 190 -3.28 9.17 17.40
C ASN A 190 -3.89 7.80 17.01
N SER A 191 -4.83 7.29 17.81
CA SER A 191 -5.44 5.97 17.65
C SER A 191 -6.57 5.92 16.62
N THR A 192 -7.23 7.03 16.28
CA THR A 192 -8.37 7.00 15.34
C THR A 192 -7.92 7.30 13.92
N HIS A 193 -7.84 6.24 13.11
CA HIS A 193 -7.31 6.29 11.75
C HIS A 193 -8.04 5.34 10.80
N PHE A 194 -8.00 5.69 9.51
CA PHE A 194 -8.49 4.89 8.39
C PHE A 194 -7.38 4.81 7.35
N GLU A 195 -7.07 3.59 6.93
CA GLU A 195 -6.01 3.34 5.96
C GLU A 195 -6.34 2.14 5.09
N ALA A 196 -5.80 2.18 3.88
CA ALA A 196 -5.81 1.02 3.00
C ALA A 196 -4.55 0.98 2.17
N ALA A 197 -4.16 -0.22 1.76
CA ALA A 197 -3.11 -0.46 0.78
C ALA A 197 -3.48 -1.63 -0.14
N ARG A 198 -3.19 -1.49 -1.43
CA ARG A 198 -3.35 -2.56 -2.41
C ARG A 198 -2.15 -3.50 -2.33
N PHE A 199 -2.40 -4.81 -2.27
CA PHE A 199 -1.32 -5.79 -2.38
C PHE A 199 -0.68 -5.72 -3.78
N PRO A 200 0.65 -5.92 -3.88
CA PRO A 200 1.30 -6.10 -5.16
C PRO A 200 0.62 -7.25 -5.90
N SER A 201 -0.02 -6.96 -7.02
CA SER A 201 -0.59 -8.02 -7.86
C SER A 201 0.54 -8.66 -8.66
N PRO A 202 0.66 -10.00 -8.70
CA PRO A 202 1.57 -10.67 -9.61
C PRO A 202 1.32 -10.19 -11.03
N LYS A 203 2.40 -10.02 -11.82
CA LYS A 203 2.29 -9.79 -13.26
C LYS A 203 1.52 -11.00 -13.84
N ALA A 204 0.34 -10.76 -14.43
CA ALA A 204 -0.38 -11.78 -15.19
C ALA A 204 0.39 -12.12 -16.47
#